data_AF-A0A6P3F7Y5-F1
#
_entry.id   AF-A0A6P3F7Y5-F1
#
_cell.length_a   1.000
_cell.length_b   1.000
_cell.length_c   1.000
_cell.angle_alpha   90.00
_cell.angle_beta   90.00
_cell.angle_gamma   90.00
#
_symmetry.space_group_name_H-M   'P 1'
#
loop_
_entity.id
_entity.type
_entity.pdbx_description
1 polymer ?
#
loop_
_entity_poly.entity_id
_entity_poly.type
_entity_poly.pdbx_seq_one_letter_code
_entity_poly.pdbx_strand_id
1 'polypeptide(L)'
;MRRVEGSVSNDRGVASPGPGVALAEPDRGSTLPVRLLRDTPAAAPDTGNAQGFQMKMDAHGFAPEDLQVRVDGQNLVVTGQRREEHRDPRGGSYSLKQKVYRQMQLPGDLDPAAATCCLTPSGQLWVRGPCRPPPLLESPPGPSRSLSRQGSKKGPSTA
;
A
#
# COMPACT_ATOMS: atom_id res chain seq x y z
N MET A 1 -18.44 37.44 -74.64
CA MET A 1 -19.59 36.92 -73.87
C MET A 1 -19.01 36.35 -72.56
N ARG A 2 -19.25 36.99 -71.40
CA ARG A 2 -20.19 36.55 -70.31
C ARG A 2 -19.79 35.17 -69.72
N ARG A 3 -19.65 34.87 -68.42
CA ARG A 3 -19.80 35.47 -67.06
C ARG A 3 -18.97 34.57 -66.09
N VAL A 4 -18.32 35.08 -65.03
CA VAL A 4 -18.65 34.94 -63.57
C VAL A 4 -19.08 33.51 -63.16
N GLU A 5 -18.58 32.79 -62.14
CA GLU A 5 -18.30 33.03 -60.70
C GLU A 5 -17.26 31.98 -60.24
N GLY A 6 -16.33 32.29 -59.33
CA GLY A 6 -16.58 32.20 -57.89
C GLY A 6 -16.44 30.76 -57.39
N SER A 7 -15.26 30.39 -56.88
CA SER A 7 -15.16 29.26 -55.96
C SER A 7 -14.42 29.72 -54.70
N VAL A 8 -15.23 29.94 -53.68
CA VAL A 8 -14.86 30.12 -52.28
C VAL A 8 -13.98 28.95 -51.83
N SER A 9 -12.75 29.26 -51.41
CA SER A 9 -11.94 28.28 -50.70
C SER A 9 -12.49 28.17 -49.29
N ASN A 10 -13.15 27.05 -48.99
CA ASN A 10 -13.77 26.83 -47.70
C ASN A 10 -12.69 26.35 -46.72
N ASP A 11 -12.26 27.24 -45.84
CA ASP A 11 -11.56 26.92 -44.60
C ASP A 11 -12.37 25.85 -43.85
N ARG A 12 -11.84 24.63 -43.81
CA ARG A 12 -12.30 23.61 -42.87
C ARG A 12 -11.21 23.49 -41.82
N GLY A 13 -11.32 24.34 -40.80
CA GLY A 13 -10.65 24.14 -39.54
C GLY A 13 -10.83 22.69 -39.06
N VAL A 14 -9.77 21.90 -39.16
CA VAL A 14 -9.59 20.74 -38.30
C VAL A 14 -9.35 21.33 -36.91
N ALA A 15 -10.43 21.39 -36.12
CA ALA A 15 -10.29 21.50 -34.69
C ALA A 15 -9.46 20.28 -34.25
N SER A 16 -8.20 20.53 -33.93
CA SER A 16 -7.38 19.55 -33.23
C SER A 16 -8.15 19.13 -31.98
N PRO A 17 -8.46 17.83 -31.79
CA PRO A 17 -8.71 17.36 -30.45
C PRO A 17 -7.39 17.59 -29.73
N GLY A 18 -7.33 18.55 -28.81
CA GLY A 18 -6.19 18.73 -27.92
C GLY A 18 -5.84 17.38 -27.28
N PRO A 19 -4.60 17.17 -26.83
CA PRO A 19 -4.25 15.93 -26.16
C PRO A 19 -5.23 15.82 -25.01
N GLY A 20 -6.14 14.84 -25.11
CA GLY A 20 -6.91 14.38 -23.99
C GLY A 20 -5.85 13.94 -23.01
N VAL A 21 -5.52 14.82 -22.08
CA VAL A 21 -5.05 14.44 -20.77
C VAL A 21 -6.14 13.51 -20.29
N ALA A 22 -5.95 12.22 -20.55
CA ALA A 22 -6.61 11.18 -19.80
C ALA A 22 -6.37 11.64 -18.36
N LEU A 23 -7.44 12.15 -17.75
CA LEU A 23 -7.53 12.25 -16.31
C LEU A 23 -7.21 10.83 -15.89
N ALA A 24 -5.95 10.60 -15.53
CA ALA A 24 -5.57 9.43 -14.80
C ALA A 24 -6.41 9.57 -13.55
N GLU A 25 -7.55 8.87 -13.55
CA GLU A 25 -8.43 8.74 -12.39
C GLU A 25 -7.48 8.59 -11.22
N PRO A 26 -7.47 9.53 -10.25
CA PRO A 26 -6.57 9.43 -9.13
C PRO A 26 -6.95 8.13 -8.43
N ASP A 27 -6.15 7.11 -8.71
CA ASP A 27 -6.21 5.79 -8.12
C ASP A 27 -6.31 6.04 -6.61
N ARG A 28 -7.50 5.85 -6.04
CA ARG A 28 -7.83 6.26 -4.67
C ARG A 28 -7.07 5.42 -3.62
N GLY A 29 -6.10 4.64 -4.06
CA GLY A 29 -5.22 3.84 -3.23
C GLY A 29 -4.16 4.69 -2.54
N SER A 30 -3.86 4.35 -1.29
CA SER A 30 -2.77 4.98 -0.55
C SER A 30 -1.43 4.46 -1.10
N THR A 31 -0.60 5.34 -1.67
CA THR A 31 0.74 4.96 -2.15
C THR A 31 1.74 4.98 -0.98
N LEU A 32 2.44 3.88 -0.77
CA LEU A 32 3.47 3.75 0.25
C LEU A 32 4.85 4.09 -0.33
N PRO A 33 5.66 4.93 0.34
CA PRO A 33 7.01 5.23 -0.11
C PRO A 33 7.93 4.02 0.08
N VAL A 34 8.66 3.64 -0.97
CA VAL A 34 9.68 2.58 -0.89
C VAL A 34 11.00 3.18 -0.44
N ARG A 35 11.51 2.75 0.72
CA ARG A 35 12.81 3.21 1.24
C ARG A 35 13.88 2.15 1.01
N LEU A 36 15.07 2.54 0.56
CA LEU A 36 16.21 1.61 0.49
C LEU A 36 16.79 1.40 1.90
N LEU A 37 16.86 0.14 2.34
CA LEU A 37 17.50 -0.24 3.58
C LEU A 37 19.03 -0.18 3.37
N ARG A 38 19.71 0.70 4.09
CA ARG A 38 21.17 0.74 4.09
C ARG A 38 21.70 -0.46 4.89
N ASP A 39 22.73 -1.11 4.38
CA ASP A 39 23.47 -2.26 4.95
C ASP A 39 24.19 -1.91 6.29
N THR A 40 23.48 -1.28 7.22
CA THR A 40 24.03 -0.85 8.51
C THR A 40 23.86 -2.01 9.49
N PRO A 41 24.93 -2.69 9.94
CA PRO A 41 24.83 -3.54 11.10
C PRO A 41 24.62 -2.62 12.32
N ALA A 42 23.70 -3.00 13.21
CA ALA A 42 23.43 -2.31 14.48
C ALA A 42 22.60 -1.01 14.38
N ALA A 43 21.33 -1.17 14.04
CA ALA A 43 20.27 -1.00 15.03
C ALA A 43 19.04 -1.64 14.41
N ALA A 44 18.65 -2.81 14.92
CA ALA A 44 17.34 -3.34 14.60
C ALA A 44 16.33 -2.20 14.81
N PRO A 45 15.37 -1.96 13.91
CA PRO A 45 14.05 -1.65 14.41
C PRO A 45 13.57 -2.94 15.09
N ASP A 46 14.14 -3.23 16.26
CA ASP A 46 13.46 -3.93 17.32
C ASP A 46 12.39 -2.94 17.76
N THR A 47 11.36 -2.80 16.93
CA THR A 47 10.05 -2.56 17.50
C THR A 47 9.67 -3.92 18.06
N GLY A 48 10.22 -4.21 19.23
CA GLY A 48 9.81 -5.27 20.14
C GLY A 48 8.35 -5.04 20.52
N ASN A 49 7.46 -5.35 19.59
CA ASN A 49 6.08 -5.59 19.88
C ASN A 49 5.61 -6.73 18.96
N ALA A 50 5.43 -7.89 19.57
CA ALA A 50 5.07 -9.16 18.95
C ALA A 50 3.64 -9.19 18.38
N GLN A 51 3.19 -8.11 17.75
CA GLN A 51 1.82 -7.94 17.26
C GLN A 51 1.74 -7.02 16.04
N GLY A 52 2.63 -7.22 15.06
CA GLY A 52 2.66 -6.47 13.80
C GLY A 52 2.60 -7.40 12.58
N PHE A 53 2.02 -6.90 11.48
CA PHE A 53 2.07 -7.59 10.19
C PHE A 53 3.42 -7.39 9.52
N GLN A 54 3.91 -8.44 8.87
CA GLN A 54 5.11 -8.40 8.06
C GLN A 54 4.98 -9.32 6.85
N MET A 55 5.34 -8.82 5.67
CA MET A 55 5.51 -9.62 4.46
C MET A 55 6.82 -9.27 3.74
N LYS A 56 7.26 -10.19 2.88
CA LYS A 56 8.40 -10.02 1.98
C LYS A 56 8.04 -10.48 0.57
N MET A 57 8.66 -9.85 -0.43
CA MET A 57 8.52 -10.24 -1.83
C MET A 57 9.81 -9.93 -2.61
N ASP A 58 10.08 -10.73 -3.63
CA ASP A 58 11.25 -10.55 -4.49
C ASP A 58 11.01 -9.41 -5.50
N ALA A 59 11.90 -8.41 -5.45
CA ALA A 59 11.96 -7.27 -6.35
C ALA A 59 13.40 -7.06 -6.86
N HIS A 60 14.12 -8.17 -7.09
CA HIS A 60 15.51 -8.15 -7.50
C HIS A 60 15.70 -7.35 -8.79
N GLY A 61 16.70 -6.47 -8.80
CA GLY A 61 17.02 -5.62 -9.94
C GLY A 61 16.11 -4.42 -10.12
N PHE A 62 15.11 -4.17 -9.28
CA PHE A 62 14.37 -2.90 -9.30
C PHE A 62 14.99 -1.89 -8.34
N ALA A 63 15.06 -0.63 -8.75
CA ALA A 63 15.37 0.47 -7.84
C ALA A 63 14.09 0.84 -7.05
N PRO A 64 14.20 1.41 -5.84
CA PRO A 64 13.02 1.84 -5.10
C PRO A 64 12.18 2.88 -5.87
N GLU A 65 12.81 3.66 -6.76
CA GLU A 65 12.14 4.63 -7.64
C GLU A 65 11.37 3.97 -8.80
N ASP A 66 11.80 2.78 -9.23
CA ASP A 66 11.13 1.98 -10.27
C ASP A 66 9.94 1.20 -9.72
N LEU A 67 9.78 1.15 -8.39
CA LEU A 67 8.72 0.45 -7.69
C LEU A 67 7.64 1.40 -7.20
N GLN A 68 6.41 0.94 -7.27
CA GLN A 68 5.24 1.61 -6.75
C GLN A 68 4.44 0.63 -5.91
N VAL A 69 4.26 0.98 -4.65
CA VAL A 69 3.53 0.18 -3.68
C VAL A 69 2.26 0.95 -3.34
N ARG A 70 1.10 0.33 -3.54
CA ARG A 70 -0.20 0.94 -3.30
C ARG A 70 -1.07 0.02 -2.47
N VAL A 71 -1.95 0.61 -1.67
CA VAL A 71 -3.01 -0.09 -0.96
C VAL A 71 -4.33 0.25 -1.63
N ASP A 72 -4.92 -0.73 -2.30
CA ASP A 72 -6.24 -0.66 -2.92
C ASP A 72 -7.24 -1.47 -2.08
N GLY A 73 -8.03 -0.78 -1.26
CA GLY A 73 -8.90 -1.41 -0.28
C GLY A 73 -8.11 -2.25 0.73
N GLN A 74 -8.23 -3.58 0.63
CA GLN A 74 -7.47 -4.55 1.44
C GLN A 74 -6.32 -5.22 0.67
N ASN A 75 -5.98 -4.73 -0.53
CA ASN A 75 -4.92 -5.29 -1.34
C ASN A 75 -3.70 -4.39 -1.35
N LEU A 76 -2.53 -4.94 -0.99
CA LEU A 76 -1.27 -4.36 -1.37
C LEU A 76 -0.98 -4.72 -2.82
N VAL A 77 -0.82 -3.72 -3.68
CA VAL A 77 -0.41 -3.86 -5.07
C VAL A 77 0.99 -3.27 -5.23
N VAL A 78 1.92 -4.09 -5.71
CA VAL A 78 3.29 -3.69 -6.03
C VAL A 78 3.47 -3.78 -7.53
N THR A 79 3.74 -2.65 -8.15
CA THR A 79 4.05 -2.54 -9.57
C THR A 79 5.44 -1.96 -9.75
N GLY A 80 6.08 -2.28 -10.87
CA GLY A 80 7.35 -1.65 -11.20
C GLY A 80 7.81 -1.99 -12.60
N GLN A 81 8.60 -1.11 -13.19
CA GLN A 81 9.12 -1.26 -14.54
C GLN A 81 10.55 -0.73 -14.60
N ARG A 82 11.50 -1.55 -15.05
CA ARG A 82 12.88 -1.14 -15.30
C ARG A 82 13.27 -1.45 -16.74
N ARG A 83 14.09 -0.59 -17.34
CA ARG A 83 14.76 -0.83 -18.62
C ARG A 83 16.27 -0.76 -18.41
N GLU A 84 16.97 -1.73 -18.96
CA GLU A 84 18.43 -1.76 -19.00
C GLU A 84 18.88 -1.84 -20.45
N GLU A 85 19.84 -1.00 -20.83
CA GLU A 85 20.40 -0.98 -22.16
C GLU A 85 21.79 -1.61 -22.13
N HIS A 86 21.99 -2.59 -22.99
CA HIS A 86 23.21 -3.36 -23.10
C HIS A 86 23.84 -3.06 -24.44
N ARG A 87 25.13 -2.71 -24.40
CA ARG A 87 25.94 -2.50 -25.60
C ARG A 87 26.97 -3.61 -25.69
N ASP A 88 26.91 -4.36 -26.77
CA ASP A 88 27.89 -5.38 -27.07
C ASP A 88 29.19 -4.71 -27.56
N PRO A 89 30.37 -5.19 -27.12
CA PRO A 89 31.66 -4.66 -27.57
C PRO A 89 31.89 -4.79 -29.08
N ARG A 90 31.19 -5.71 -29.78
CA ARG A 90 31.24 -5.88 -31.24
C ARG A 90 30.25 -4.99 -32.00
N GLY A 91 29.59 -4.05 -31.31
CA GLY A 91 28.75 -3.01 -31.93
C GLY A 91 27.25 -3.29 -31.94
N GLY A 92 26.80 -4.42 -31.39
CA GLY A 92 25.37 -4.66 -31.16
C GLY A 92 24.84 -3.87 -29.95
N SER A 93 23.53 -3.61 -29.91
CA SER A 93 22.86 -3.11 -28.72
C SER A 93 21.52 -3.81 -28.54
N TYR A 94 21.18 -4.16 -27.31
CA TYR A 94 19.85 -4.68 -26.96
C TYR A 94 19.34 -4.02 -25.69
N SER A 95 18.03 -4.02 -25.48
CA SER A 95 17.43 -3.49 -24.25
C SER A 95 16.62 -4.57 -23.56
N LEU A 96 16.84 -4.75 -22.26
CA LEU A 96 16.04 -5.62 -21.42
C LEU A 96 14.99 -4.75 -20.69
N LYS A 97 13.70 -5.09 -20.85
CA LYS A 97 12.62 -4.49 -20.10
C LYS A 97 12.07 -5.51 -19.11
N GLN A 98 12.08 -5.16 -17.84
CA GLN A 98 11.52 -5.98 -16.77
C GLN A 98 10.32 -5.27 -16.16
N LYS A 99 9.25 -6.03 -15.89
CA LYS A 99 8.06 -5.53 -15.21
C LYS A 99 7.73 -6.46 -14.06
N VAL A 100 7.35 -5.88 -12.93
CA VAL A 100 6.83 -6.60 -11.77
C VAL A 100 5.40 -6.13 -11.51
N TYR A 101 4.53 -7.09 -11.27
CA TYR A 101 3.17 -6.87 -10.76
C TYR A 101 2.90 -7.97 -9.74
N ARG A 102 2.78 -7.61 -8.47
CA ARG A 102 2.43 -8.49 -7.36
C ARG A 102 1.27 -7.88 -6.60
N GLN A 103 0.33 -8.71 -6.17
CA GLN A 103 -0.79 -8.32 -5.34
C GLN A 103 -0.90 -9.27 -4.17
N MET A 104 -1.13 -8.72 -2.98
CA MET A 104 -1.24 -9.48 -1.74
C MET A 104 -2.37 -8.92 -0.88
N GLN A 105 -3.13 -9.79 -0.24
CA GLN A 105 -4.15 -9.38 0.74
C GLN A 105 -3.47 -8.89 2.03
N LEU A 106 -3.86 -7.71 2.48
CA LEU A 106 -3.47 -7.14 3.76
C LEU A 106 -4.47 -7.58 4.83
N PRO A 107 -4.03 -7.75 6.10
CA PRO A 107 -4.97 -7.94 7.19
C PRO A 107 -5.83 -6.68 7.34
N GLY A 108 -7.12 -6.86 7.64
CA GLY A 108 -8.08 -5.76 7.78
C GLY A 108 -7.72 -4.77 8.90
N ASP A 109 -6.90 -5.21 9.86
CA ASP A 109 -6.44 -4.41 10.99
C ASP A 109 -5.13 -3.65 10.75
N LEU A 110 -4.55 -3.73 9.54
CA LEU A 110 -3.34 -3.00 9.20
C LEU A 110 -3.67 -1.53 8.89
N ASP A 111 -2.99 -0.62 9.57
CA ASP A 111 -3.03 0.81 9.20
C ASP A 111 -2.04 1.09 8.05
N PRO A 112 -2.53 1.45 6.83
CA PRO A 112 -1.66 1.80 5.72
C PRO A 112 -0.84 3.07 5.97
N ALA A 113 -1.31 3.99 6.84
CA ALA A 113 -0.57 5.22 7.15
C ALA A 113 0.65 4.94 8.05
N ALA A 114 0.56 3.94 8.93
CA ALA A 114 1.67 3.49 9.77
C ALA A 114 2.51 2.37 9.12
N ALA A 115 2.12 1.88 7.94
CA ALA A 115 2.86 0.87 7.21
C ALA A 115 4.17 1.44 6.63
N THR A 116 5.21 0.63 6.68
CA THR A 116 6.55 0.93 6.20
C THR A 116 6.92 -0.04 5.09
N CYS A 117 7.52 0.49 4.02
CA CYS A 117 7.99 -0.31 2.90
C CYS A 117 9.50 -0.09 2.68
N CYS A 118 10.26 -1.18 2.72
CA CYS A 118 11.71 -1.15 2.66
C CYS A 118 12.25 -2.14 1.63
N LEU A 119 13.04 -1.67 0.67
CA LEU A 119 13.77 -2.51 -0.27
C LEU A 119 15.17 -2.78 0.27
N THR A 120 15.58 -4.04 0.35
CA THR A 120 16.93 -4.43 0.75
C THR A 120 17.89 -4.41 -0.45
N PRO A 121 19.21 -4.26 -0.23
CA PRO A 121 20.19 -4.31 -1.31
C PRO A 121 20.24 -5.66 -2.04
N SER A 122 19.80 -6.74 -1.39
CA SER A 122 19.64 -8.06 -2.01
C SER A 122 18.39 -8.18 -2.90
N GLY A 123 17.57 -7.13 -2.99
CA GLY A 123 16.38 -7.11 -3.84
C GLY A 123 15.12 -7.66 -3.19
N GLN A 124 15.09 -7.84 -1.87
CA GLN A 124 13.86 -8.19 -1.14
C GLN A 124 13.13 -6.93 -0.69
N LEU A 125 11.86 -6.79 -1.08
CA LEU A 125 10.95 -5.75 -0.63
C LEU A 125 10.18 -6.24 0.59
N TRP A 126 10.23 -5.46 1.67
CA TRP A 126 9.56 -5.73 2.93
C TRP A 126 8.45 -4.72 3.16
N VAL A 127 7.30 -5.21 3.62
CA VAL A 127 6.21 -4.36 4.09
C VAL A 127 5.88 -4.75 5.52
N ARG A 128 5.90 -3.77 6.41
CA ARG A 128 5.71 -3.95 7.86
C ARG A 128 4.77 -2.89 8.39
N GLY A 129 3.88 -3.26 9.30
CA GLY A 129 3.00 -2.29 9.93
C GLY A 129 2.37 -2.84 11.21
N PRO A 130 1.91 -1.96 12.11
CA PRO A 130 1.13 -2.39 13.26
C PRO A 130 -0.19 -2.98 12.78
N CYS A 131 -0.59 -4.12 13.36
CA CYS A 131 -1.98 -4.55 13.32
C CYS A 131 -2.67 -3.99 14.55
N ARG A 132 -3.85 -3.39 14.38
CA ARG A 132 -4.70 -3.06 15.52
C ARG A 132 -5.02 -4.37 16.27
N PRO A 133 -4.87 -4.44 17.60
CA PRO A 133 -5.36 -5.59 18.34
C PRO A 133 -6.87 -5.70 18.12
N PRO A 134 -7.42 -6.91 17.93
CA PRO A 134 -8.87 -7.08 17.89
C PRO A 134 -9.47 -6.49 19.17
N PRO A 135 -10.65 -5.85 19.12
CA PRO A 135 -11.31 -5.40 20.34
C PRO A 135 -11.44 -6.63 21.24
N LEU A 136 -10.79 -6.59 22.40
CA LEU A 136 -10.94 -7.62 23.42
C LEU A 136 -12.43 -7.74 23.65
N LEU A 137 -13.01 -8.88 23.26
CA LEU A 137 -14.39 -9.22 23.58
C LEU A 137 -14.48 -9.06 25.09
N GLU A 138 -15.11 -7.97 25.53
CA GLU A 138 -15.35 -7.71 26.93
C GLU A 138 -15.95 -9.01 27.48
N SER A 139 -15.22 -9.65 28.39
CA SER A 139 -15.70 -10.82 29.09
C SER A 139 -17.11 -10.51 29.53
N PRO A 140 -18.11 -11.38 29.27
CA PRO A 140 -19.43 -11.17 29.83
C PRO A 140 -19.26 -10.92 31.34
N PRO A 141 -19.96 -9.92 31.91
CA PRO A 141 -19.80 -9.55 33.31
C PRO A 141 -19.93 -10.83 34.15
N GLY A 142 -18.85 -11.21 34.81
CA GLY A 142 -18.79 -12.43 35.61
C GLY A 142 -19.95 -12.45 36.62
N PRO A 143 -20.47 -13.64 36.98
CA PRO A 143 -21.65 -13.73 37.82
C PRO A 143 -21.39 -13.02 39.14
N SER A 144 -22.21 -12.00 39.43
CA SER A 144 -22.28 -11.31 40.71
C SER A 144 -22.39 -12.32 41.85
N ARG A 145 -21.26 -12.69 42.45
CA ARG A 145 -21.21 -13.28 43.79
C ARG A 145 -21.07 -12.13 44.76
N SER A 146 -22.15 -11.37 44.95
CA SER A 146 -22.26 -10.45 46.07
C SER A 146 -22.37 -11.28 47.35
N LEU A 147 -21.25 -11.43 48.02
CA LEU A 147 -21.18 -11.81 49.43
C LEU A 147 -21.87 -10.72 50.25
N SER A 148 -23.15 -10.88 50.62
CA SER A 148 -23.70 -10.20 51.80
C SER A 148 -23.36 -11.04 53.03
N ARG A 149 -22.14 -10.81 53.52
CA ARG A 149 -21.81 -10.98 54.94
C ARG A 149 -22.44 -9.83 55.73
N GLN A 150 -22.79 -10.12 56.99
CA GLN A 150 -23.37 -9.25 58.03
C GLN A 150 -24.90 -9.16 58.00
N GLY A 151 -25.64 -9.33 59.10
CA GLY A 151 -25.25 -9.53 60.50
C GLY A 151 -26.45 -9.20 61.40
N SER A 152 -26.44 -9.80 62.60
CA SER A 152 -27.00 -9.22 63.82
C SER A 152 -28.53 -9.19 64.03
N LYS A 153 -28.98 -10.15 64.86
CA LYS A 153 -29.52 -9.91 66.22
C LYS A 153 -30.78 -9.02 66.33
N LYS A 154 -31.89 -9.59 66.81
CA LYS A 154 -32.45 -9.39 68.17
C LYS A 154 -33.95 -9.73 68.20
N GLY A 155 -34.36 -10.48 69.22
CA GLY A 155 -35.74 -10.53 69.69
C GLY A 155 -35.87 -11.50 70.85
N PRO A 156 -36.06 -11.03 72.10
CA PRO A 156 -36.59 -11.87 73.17
C PRO A 156 -38.12 -11.76 73.23
N SER A 157 -38.72 -12.74 73.91
CA SER A 157 -39.85 -12.58 74.85
C SER A 157 -41.16 -13.31 74.50
N THR A 158 -41.58 -14.12 75.49
CA THR A 158 -42.95 -14.42 75.99
C THR A 158 -43.92 -15.18 75.07
N ALA A 159 -44.68 -16.18 75.52
CA ALA A 159 -45.05 -16.64 76.86
C ALA A 159 -45.20 -18.18 76.89
#